data_AF-A0A376CL18-F1
#
_entry.id   AF-A0A376CL18-F1
#
_cell.length_a   1.000
_cell.length_b   1.000
_cell.length_c   1.000
_cell.angle_alpha   90.00
_cell.angle_beta   90.00
_cell.angle_gamma   90.00
#
_symmetry.space_group_name_H-M   'P 1'
#
loop_
_entity.id
_entity.type
_entity.pdbx_description
1 polymer ?
#
loop_
_entity_poly.entity_id
_entity_poly.type
_entity_poly.pdbx_seq_one_letter_code
_entity_poly.pdbx_strand_id
1 'polypeptide(L)'
;MSRIFRSDEVSVGERVVVRRRIGDQFSDVIGHVVSLEPLVLRPQEVGGYPSSLPTITVSPEELHIIKRLSPRRIRNSDIRAVETATALAFPGREQQWCGGWLARAGAEIAERSNSATPLGRSVGFEPLPIDEITEFYRQRDMPVQLLIPERIGAAAERWVAQHEGWTLSPEILVMTRELGGDGGDGSAVTEEVGVDEVVAADENALTFSVDEKPDQDWLDMYHFRGQELPVEALRELSQTIDGELGFGRLRTPEGRTVAITRGTITDSEDGRRWLGYSAVEVAEDYRRQGLGTRLGQEMLRWGARRQATHAYLQVISTNAAGIGLYEKLGFIEHHRHRYATADAFATEMEKE
;
A
#
# COMPACT_ATOMS: atom_id res chain seq x y z
N MET A 1 -2.78 -14.46 16.82
CA MET A 1 -2.96 -13.21 16.03
C MET A 1 -1.62 -12.55 15.91
N SER A 2 -1.29 -12.03 14.72
CA SER A 2 -0.06 -11.27 14.48
C SER A 2 0.13 -10.18 15.55
N ARG A 3 1.36 -10.00 16.01
CA ARG A 3 1.74 -8.96 16.98
C ARG A 3 2.46 -7.79 16.33
N ILE A 4 2.83 -7.90 15.05
CA ILE A 4 3.63 -6.89 14.34
C ILE A 4 2.78 -5.89 13.53
N PHE A 5 1.45 -6.12 13.47
CA PHE A 5 0.49 -5.27 12.77
C PHE A 5 -0.60 -4.75 13.70
N ARG A 6 -1.05 -3.51 13.44
CA ARG A 6 -2.21 -2.89 14.10
C ARG A 6 -2.15 -2.92 15.63
N SER A 7 -0.96 -2.70 16.18
CA SER A 7 -0.71 -2.58 17.62
C SER A 7 -1.01 -1.18 18.18
N ASP A 8 -1.48 -0.27 17.32
CA ASP A 8 -1.81 1.11 17.67
C ASP A 8 -3.00 1.18 18.64
N GLU A 9 -3.07 2.28 19.40
CA GLU A 9 -4.22 2.58 20.26
C GLU A 9 -5.51 2.74 19.44
N VAL A 10 -6.61 2.32 20.04
CA VAL A 10 -7.93 2.38 19.41
C VAL A 10 -8.55 3.76 19.58
N SER A 11 -9.12 4.29 18.50
CA SER A 11 -9.81 5.58 18.47
C SER A 11 -11.30 5.47 18.15
N VAL A 12 -12.08 6.50 18.50
CA VAL A 12 -13.49 6.62 18.12
C VAL A 12 -13.62 6.60 16.59
N GLY A 13 -14.62 5.87 16.09
CA GLY A 13 -14.87 5.63 14.67
C GLY A 13 -14.14 4.41 14.10
N GLU A 14 -13.10 3.90 14.77
CA GLU A 14 -12.36 2.75 14.25
C GLU A 14 -13.16 1.45 14.35
N ARG A 15 -12.94 0.59 13.35
CA ARG A 15 -13.47 -0.77 13.33
C ARG A 15 -12.59 -1.69 14.18
N VAL A 16 -13.18 -2.36 15.15
CA VAL A 16 -12.49 -3.21 16.11
C VAL A 16 -13.14 -4.59 16.23
N VAL A 17 -12.36 -5.55 16.70
CA VAL A 17 -12.87 -6.75 17.38
C VAL A 17 -12.64 -6.59 18.87
N VAL A 18 -13.69 -6.77 19.65
CA VAL A 18 -13.65 -6.83 21.11
C VAL A 18 -14.00 -8.23 21.55
N ARG A 19 -13.04 -8.91 22.16
CA ARG A 19 -13.26 -10.17 22.86
C ARG A 19 -13.70 -9.86 24.29
N ARG A 20 -14.87 -10.38 24.64
CA ARG A 20 -15.48 -10.25 25.96
C ARG A 20 -15.43 -11.58 26.70
N ARG A 21 -15.20 -11.52 28.01
CA ARG A 21 -15.37 -12.63 28.93
C ARG A 21 -16.74 -12.52 29.59
N ILE A 22 -17.58 -13.52 29.40
CA ILE A 22 -18.91 -13.61 30.01
C ILE A 22 -18.94 -14.91 30.83
N GLY A 23 -18.78 -14.78 32.15
CA GLY A 23 -18.50 -15.91 33.03
C GLY A 23 -17.21 -16.63 32.62
N ASP A 24 -17.33 -17.91 32.28
CA ASP A 24 -16.21 -18.75 31.82
C ASP A 24 -16.09 -18.85 30.29
N GLN A 25 -16.93 -18.12 29.54
CA GLN A 25 -16.93 -18.15 28.08
C GLN A 25 -16.37 -16.87 27.47
N PHE A 26 -15.85 -16.98 26.25
CA PHE A 26 -15.43 -15.84 25.44
C PHE A 26 -16.38 -15.62 24.26
N SER A 27 -16.70 -14.36 24.00
CA SER A 27 -17.55 -13.93 22.88
C SER A 27 -16.91 -12.73 22.18
N ASP A 28 -16.90 -12.72 20.86
CA ASP A 28 -16.33 -11.64 20.05
C ASP A 28 -17.44 -10.74 19.49
N VAL A 29 -17.26 -9.42 19.63
CA VAL A 29 -18.08 -8.39 18.99
C VAL A 29 -17.21 -7.67 17.97
N ILE A 30 -17.69 -7.56 16.74
CA ILE A 30 -17.01 -6.78 15.70
C ILE A 30 -17.89 -5.57 15.37
N GLY A 31 -17.32 -4.38 15.47
CA GLY A 31 -18.07 -3.14 15.35
C GLY A 31 -17.19 -1.91 15.27
N HIS A 32 -17.81 -0.74 15.28
CA HIS A 32 -17.16 0.56 15.26
C HIS A 32 -17.24 1.21 16.64
N VAL A 33 -16.15 1.80 17.10
CA VAL A 33 -16.10 2.47 18.39
C VAL A 33 -16.93 3.76 18.34
N VAL A 34 -17.88 3.89 19.25
CA VAL A 34 -18.72 5.10 19.43
C VAL A 34 -18.21 5.94 20.59
N SER A 35 -17.78 5.29 21.68
CA SER A 35 -17.12 5.91 22.83
C SER A 35 -16.09 4.94 23.41
N LEU A 36 -15.02 5.46 24.02
CA LEU A 36 -14.02 4.68 24.75
C LEU A 36 -14.32 4.63 26.26
N GLU A 37 -14.99 5.65 26.79
CA GLU A 37 -15.30 5.77 28.21
C GLU A 37 -16.77 6.22 28.41
N PRO A 38 -17.70 5.31 28.73
CA PRO A 38 -17.54 3.85 28.70
C PRO A 38 -17.29 3.33 27.27
N LEU A 39 -16.74 2.10 27.14
CA LEU A 39 -16.53 1.48 25.84
C LEU A 39 -17.87 1.11 25.21
N VAL A 40 -18.24 1.82 24.14
CA VAL A 40 -19.49 1.61 23.39
C VAL A 40 -19.15 1.29 21.95
N LEU A 41 -19.69 0.17 21.46
CA LEU A 41 -19.50 -0.29 20.08
C LEU A 41 -20.82 -0.29 19.34
N ARG A 42 -20.79 0.09 18.06
CA ARG A 42 -21.87 -0.20 17.13
C ARG A 42 -21.51 -1.44 16.32
N PRO A 43 -22.27 -2.54 16.39
CA PRO A 43 -22.01 -3.72 15.56
C PRO A 43 -21.86 -3.36 14.09
N GLN A 44 -21.00 -4.07 13.36
CA GLN A 44 -20.85 -3.84 11.93
C GLN A 44 -22.00 -4.46 11.12
N GLU A 45 -22.22 -3.91 9.92
CA GLU A 45 -22.97 -4.55 8.84
C GLU A 45 -22.06 -5.42 7.97
N VAL A 46 -22.66 -6.15 7.00
CA VAL A 46 -21.94 -6.97 6.02
C VAL A 46 -20.89 -6.13 5.31
N GLY A 47 -19.69 -6.70 5.08
CA GLY A 47 -18.57 -5.97 4.48
C GLY A 47 -17.76 -5.11 5.46
N GLY A 48 -18.16 -5.08 6.74
CA GLY A 48 -17.48 -4.27 7.75
C GLY A 48 -17.91 -2.80 7.75
N TYR A 49 -19.11 -2.50 7.24
CA TYR A 49 -19.65 -1.15 7.25
C TYR A 49 -20.23 -0.79 8.64
N PRO A 50 -20.26 0.49 9.04
CA PRO A 50 -21.03 0.92 10.19
C PRO A 50 -22.50 0.55 9.98
N SER A 51 -23.14 -0.06 10.98
CA SER A 51 -24.57 -0.39 10.90
C SER A 51 -25.46 0.69 11.49
N SER A 52 -26.77 0.45 11.46
CA SER A 52 -27.78 1.14 12.28
C SER A 52 -28.25 0.33 13.49
N LEU A 53 -27.62 -0.81 13.78
CA LEU A 53 -28.00 -1.67 14.91
C LEU A 53 -27.78 -0.97 16.27
N PRO A 54 -28.54 -1.35 17.31
CA PRO A 54 -28.32 -0.85 18.67
C PRO A 54 -26.87 -1.02 19.12
N THR A 55 -26.35 -0.03 19.85
CA THR A 55 -24.99 -0.08 20.39
C THR A 55 -24.90 -1.07 21.55
N ILE A 56 -23.71 -1.63 21.73
CA ILE A 56 -23.35 -2.54 22.82
C ILE A 56 -22.36 -1.80 23.72
N THR A 57 -22.68 -1.68 24.99
CA THR A 57 -21.73 -1.20 26.01
C THR A 57 -20.96 -2.40 26.55
N VAL A 58 -19.64 -2.30 26.64
CA VAL A 58 -18.77 -3.34 27.19
C VAL A 58 -18.19 -2.84 28.50
N SER A 59 -18.42 -3.59 29.59
CA SER A 59 -17.87 -3.21 30.89
C SER A 59 -16.35 -3.49 30.95
N PRO A 60 -15.59 -2.77 31.80
CA PRO A 60 -14.17 -3.06 31.99
C PRO A 60 -13.90 -4.50 32.47
N GLU A 61 -14.82 -5.09 33.24
CA GLU A 61 -14.71 -6.47 33.75
C GLU A 61 -14.92 -7.52 32.66
N GLU A 62 -15.75 -7.22 31.65
CA GLU A 62 -15.97 -8.09 30.50
C GLU A 62 -14.85 -7.98 29.46
N LEU A 63 -14.18 -6.83 29.36
CA LEU A 63 -13.19 -6.56 28.32
C LEU A 63 -11.95 -7.45 28.51
N HIS A 64 -11.76 -8.42 27.61
CA HIS A 64 -10.55 -9.25 27.60
C HIS A 64 -9.49 -8.71 26.64
N ILE A 65 -9.87 -8.44 25.39
CA ILE A 65 -8.98 -7.91 24.35
C ILE A 65 -9.79 -6.99 23.44
N ILE A 66 -9.22 -5.84 23.08
CA ILE A 66 -9.68 -5.02 21.95
C ILE A 66 -8.56 -4.95 20.90
N LYS A 67 -8.92 -5.08 19.62
CA LYS A 67 -7.99 -4.92 18.51
C LYS A 67 -8.61 -4.17 17.36
N ARG A 68 -7.83 -3.24 16.80
CA ARG A 68 -8.15 -2.58 15.54
C ARG A 68 -8.13 -3.56 14.39
N LEU A 69 -9.08 -3.38 13.47
CA LEU A 69 -9.17 -4.08 12.19
C LEU A 69 -9.03 -3.08 11.05
N SER A 70 -8.89 -3.58 9.82
CA SER A 70 -9.08 -2.76 8.63
C SER A 70 -10.49 -2.13 8.63
N PRO A 71 -10.64 -0.87 8.14
CA PRO A 71 -11.92 -0.16 8.04
C PRO A 71 -13.03 -0.92 7.30
N ARG A 72 -12.65 -1.81 6.37
CA ARG A 72 -13.55 -2.73 5.66
C ARG A 72 -13.11 -4.16 5.85
N ARG A 73 -14.03 -5.11 5.60
CA ARG A 73 -13.69 -6.53 5.56
C ARG A 73 -12.84 -6.82 4.33
N ILE A 74 -11.60 -7.23 4.53
CA ILE A 74 -10.68 -7.60 3.46
C ILE A 74 -10.49 -9.12 3.44
N ARG A 75 -10.55 -9.78 2.28
CA ARG A 75 -10.28 -11.22 2.12
C ARG A 75 -8.79 -11.46 1.88
N ASN A 76 -8.32 -12.69 2.09
CA ASN A 76 -6.93 -13.05 1.73
C ASN A 76 -6.70 -12.91 0.22
N SER A 77 -7.73 -13.20 -0.61
CA SER A 77 -7.69 -12.98 -2.05
C SER A 77 -7.51 -11.51 -2.43
N ASP A 78 -8.10 -10.58 -1.65
CA ASP A 78 -7.96 -9.14 -1.93
C ASP A 78 -6.56 -8.64 -1.62
N ILE A 79 -5.96 -9.11 -0.52
CA ILE A 79 -4.55 -8.80 -0.22
C ILE A 79 -3.68 -9.30 -1.38
N ARG A 80 -3.86 -10.57 -1.77
CA ARG A 80 -3.09 -11.17 -2.87
C ARG A 80 -3.24 -10.39 -4.17
N ALA A 81 -4.45 -9.93 -4.52
CA ALA A 81 -4.66 -9.17 -5.76
C ALA A 81 -3.84 -7.86 -5.79
N VAL A 82 -3.82 -7.11 -4.69
CA VAL A 82 -3.03 -5.86 -4.59
C VAL A 82 -1.52 -6.15 -4.59
N GLU A 83 -1.09 -7.22 -3.90
CA GLU A 83 0.33 -7.60 -3.89
C GLU A 83 0.80 -8.16 -5.24
N THR A 84 -0.06 -8.86 -5.99
CA THR A 84 0.20 -9.24 -7.38
C THR A 84 0.34 -8.00 -8.27
N ALA A 85 -0.60 -7.05 -8.18
CA ALA A 85 -0.54 -5.79 -8.93
C ALA A 85 0.73 -4.98 -8.59
N THR A 86 1.14 -4.98 -7.32
CA THR A 86 2.41 -4.38 -6.87
C THR A 86 3.60 -5.11 -7.46
N ALA A 87 3.58 -6.45 -7.48
CA ALA A 87 4.67 -7.24 -8.03
C ALA A 87 4.87 -7.02 -9.54
N LEU A 88 3.76 -6.87 -10.29
CA LEU A 88 3.79 -6.52 -11.71
C LEU A 88 4.28 -5.09 -11.95
N ALA A 89 3.94 -4.15 -11.06
CA ALA A 89 4.40 -2.76 -11.15
C ALA A 89 5.89 -2.57 -10.83
N PHE A 90 6.50 -3.55 -10.15
CA PHE A 90 7.91 -3.59 -9.73
C PHE A 90 8.50 -4.98 -9.96
N PRO A 91 8.67 -5.42 -11.23
CA PRO A 91 8.98 -6.82 -11.53
C PRO A 91 10.37 -7.26 -11.06
N GLY A 92 11.32 -6.33 -10.88
CA GLY A 92 12.74 -6.67 -10.74
C GLY A 92 13.32 -7.16 -12.06
N ARG A 93 14.63 -7.46 -12.07
CA ARG A 93 15.36 -7.96 -13.24
C ARG A 93 15.15 -9.46 -13.45
N GLU A 94 15.04 -10.20 -12.37
CA GLU A 94 14.86 -11.64 -12.38
C GLU A 94 13.76 -12.07 -11.40
N GLN A 95 13.03 -13.12 -11.76
CA GLN A 95 11.93 -13.65 -10.97
C GLN A 95 11.96 -15.18 -10.95
N GLN A 96 11.57 -15.77 -9.83
CA GLN A 96 11.39 -17.21 -9.70
C GLN A 96 10.24 -17.52 -8.74
N TRP A 97 9.41 -18.50 -9.09
CA TRP A 97 8.43 -19.06 -8.16
C TRP A 97 9.10 -20.10 -7.26
N CYS A 98 8.93 -19.94 -5.95
CA CYS A 98 9.42 -20.83 -4.90
C CYS A 98 8.23 -21.22 -4.02
N GLY A 99 7.67 -22.43 -4.15
CA GLY A 99 6.52 -22.90 -3.35
C GLY A 99 5.37 -21.88 -3.17
N GLY A 100 4.93 -21.22 -4.26
CA GLY A 100 3.87 -20.20 -4.22
C GLY A 100 4.34 -18.80 -3.81
N TRP A 101 5.62 -18.59 -3.55
CA TRP A 101 6.22 -17.26 -3.36
C TRP A 101 6.89 -16.81 -4.65
N LEU A 102 6.66 -15.57 -5.07
CA LEU A 102 7.37 -14.99 -6.20
C LEU A 102 8.61 -14.25 -5.66
N ALA A 103 9.77 -14.89 -5.75
CA ALA A 103 11.05 -14.26 -5.45
C ALA A 103 11.45 -13.35 -6.61
N ARG A 104 11.84 -12.11 -6.29
CA ARG A 104 12.22 -11.08 -7.26
C ARG A 104 13.54 -10.46 -6.85
N ALA A 105 14.41 -10.23 -7.84
CA ALA A 105 15.72 -9.61 -7.68
C ALA A 105 15.83 -8.39 -8.60
N GLY A 106 15.84 -7.19 -8.02
CA GLY A 106 16.06 -5.90 -8.68
C GLY A 106 17.27 -5.17 -8.08
N ALA A 107 17.68 -4.04 -8.64
CA ALA A 107 18.91 -3.29 -8.32
C ALA A 107 18.91 -2.56 -6.99
N GLU A 108 18.01 -2.89 -6.08
CA GLU A 108 17.47 -1.83 -5.26
C GLU A 108 17.33 -2.13 -3.78
N ILE A 109 17.74 -1.09 -3.07
CA ILE A 109 17.38 -0.63 -1.72
C ILE A 109 15.86 -0.36 -1.63
N ALA A 110 15.11 -0.34 -2.74
CA ALA A 110 13.66 -0.44 -2.74
C ALA A 110 13.19 -1.91 -2.62
N GLU A 111 12.80 -2.27 -1.39
CA GLU A 111 12.19 -3.54 -0.97
C GLU A 111 11.06 -4.05 -1.93
N ARG A 112 10.46 -3.16 -2.72
CA ARG A 112 9.36 -3.44 -3.65
C ARG A 112 9.76 -4.30 -4.86
N SER A 113 11.00 -4.16 -5.38
CA SER A 113 11.51 -4.96 -6.52
C SER A 113 12.44 -6.09 -6.08
N ASN A 114 12.76 -6.17 -4.78
CA ASN A 114 13.69 -7.13 -4.21
C ASN A 114 13.10 -7.85 -2.98
N SER A 115 12.08 -8.69 -3.18
CA SER A 115 11.47 -9.47 -2.11
C SER A 115 10.70 -10.69 -2.63
N ALA A 116 10.69 -11.76 -1.83
CA ALA A 116 9.82 -12.91 -2.02
C ALA A 116 8.42 -12.57 -1.53
N THR A 117 7.45 -12.59 -2.45
CA THR A 117 6.06 -12.18 -2.18
C THR A 117 5.11 -13.39 -2.15
N PRO A 118 4.24 -13.54 -1.14
CA PRO A 118 3.34 -14.69 -0.98
C PRO A 118 2.12 -14.64 -1.92
N LEU A 119 2.31 -14.87 -3.22
CA LEU A 119 1.26 -14.69 -4.23
C LEU A 119 0.44 -15.95 -4.55
N GLY A 120 0.95 -17.14 -4.24
CA GLY A 120 0.27 -18.40 -4.52
C GLY A 120 -1.02 -18.58 -3.72
N ARG A 121 -2.00 -19.27 -4.30
CA ARG A 121 -3.31 -19.51 -3.66
C ARG A 121 -3.21 -20.40 -2.42
N SER A 122 -2.25 -21.34 -2.42
CA SER A 122 -1.93 -22.24 -1.30
C SER A 122 -1.13 -21.58 -0.18
N VAL A 123 -0.55 -20.39 -0.42
CA VAL A 123 0.26 -19.71 0.59
C VAL A 123 -0.57 -19.41 1.84
N GLY A 124 -0.02 -19.77 3.00
CA GLY A 124 -0.68 -19.73 4.30
C GLY A 124 -1.18 -21.10 4.78
N PHE A 125 -1.28 -22.09 3.88
CA PHE A 125 -1.56 -23.50 4.21
C PHE A 125 -0.33 -24.39 4.08
N GLU A 126 0.71 -23.93 3.38
CA GLU A 126 1.98 -24.61 3.19
C GLU A 126 3.09 -23.98 4.05
N PRO A 127 4.14 -24.73 4.40
CA PRO A 127 5.35 -24.17 5.00
C PRO A 127 5.99 -23.08 4.13
N LEU A 128 6.76 -22.18 4.76
CA LEU A 128 7.58 -21.22 4.03
C LEU A 128 8.68 -21.98 3.24
N PRO A 129 8.79 -21.84 1.90
CA PRO A 129 9.83 -22.49 1.10
C PRO A 129 11.16 -21.74 1.22
N ILE A 130 11.66 -21.62 2.45
CA ILE A 130 12.80 -20.76 2.78
C ILE A 130 14.09 -21.19 2.08
N ASP A 131 14.31 -22.50 1.88
CA ASP A 131 15.53 -23.01 1.25
C ASP A 131 15.59 -22.60 -0.23
N GLU A 132 14.47 -22.73 -0.96
CA GLU A 132 14.35 -22.30 -2.37
C GLU A 132 14.51 -20.78 -2.50
N ILE A 133 13.88 -20.00 -1.60
CA ILE A 133 13.99 -18.55 -1.58
C ILE A 133 15.43 -18.13 -1.27
N THR A 134 16.07 -18.78 -0.31
CA THR A 134 17.46 -18.49 0.09
C THR A 134 18.40 -18.77 -1.07
N GLU A 135 18.24 -19.89 -1.76
CA GLU A 135 19.05 -20.23 -2.93
C GLU A 135 18.89 -19.21 -4.06
N PHE A 136 17.67 -18.73 -4.32
CA PHE A 136 17.42 -17.68 -5.31
C PHE A 136 18.23 -16.40 -5.03
N TYR A 137 18.24 -15.93 -3.78
CA TYR A 137 18.97 -14.72 -3.39
C TYR A 137 20.48 -14.95 -3.31
N ARG A 138 20.92 -16.11 -2.81
CA ARG A 138 22.33 -16.50 -2.71
C ARG A 138 23.01 -16.56 -4.07
N GLN A 139 22.34 -17.10 -5.10
CA GLN A 139 22.87 -17.15 -6.48
C GLN A 139 23.12 -15.75 -7.09
N ARG A 140 22.57 -14.70 -6.48
CA ARG A 140 22.62 -13.32 -6.96
C ARG A 140 23.42 -12.40 -6.04
N ASP A 141 24.07 -12.96 -5.01
CA ASP A 141 24.79 -12.21 -3.98
C ASP A 141 23.92 -11.13 -3.30
N MET A 142 22.65 -11.45 -3.07
CA MET A 142 21.67 -10.56 -2.45
C MET A 142 21.23 -11.09 -1.09
N PRO A 143 20.88 -10.22 -0.13
CA PRO A 143 20.30 -10.65 1.13
C PRO A 143 18.91 -11.24 0.89
N VAL A 144 18.57 -12.29 1.65
CA VAL A 144 17.21 -12.86 1.61
C VAL A 144 16.22 -11.82 2.12
N GLN A 145 15.18 -11.56 1.34
CA GLN A 145 14.14 -10.61 1.72
C GLN A 145 12.76 -11.21 1.53
N LEU A 146 11.94 -11.17 2.58
CA LEU A 146 10.57 -11.66 2.60
C LEU A 146 9.60 -10.49 2.73
N LEU A 147 8.61 -10.41 1.86
CA LEU A 147 7.45 -9.55 2.08
C LEU A 147 6.46 -10.29 2.98
N ILE A 148 6.04 -9.64 4.07
CA ILE A 148 5.10 -10.18 5.05
C ILE A 148 3.83 -9.31 5.05
N PRO A 149 2.83 -9.59 4.19
CA PRO A 149 1.53 -8.94 4.28
C PRO A 149 0.69 -9.52 5.40
N GLU A 150 -0.17 -8.70 5.99
CA GLU A 150 -1.12 -9.09 7.02
C GLU A 150 -1.89 -10.37 6.60
N ARG A 151 -1.93 -11.37 7.49
CA ARG A 151 -2.55 -12.70 7.28
C ARG A 151 -1.85 -13.63 6.29
N ILE A 152 -1.67 -13.24 5.03
CA ILE A 152 -1.11 -14.16 4.02
C ILE A 152 0.40 -14.39 4.21
N GLY A 153 1.10 -13.46 4.86
CA GLY A 153 2.50 -13.60 5.27
C GLY A 153 2.72 -14.34 6.60
N ALA A 154 1.68 -14.91 7.22
CA ALA A 154 1.79 -15.48 8.58
C ALA A 154 2.82 -16.61 8.72
N ALA A 155 3.12 -17.36 7.64
CA ALA A 155 4.17 -18.37 7.64
C ALA A 155 5.56 -17.72 7.77
N ALA A 156 5.83 -16.66 7.01
CA ALA A 156 7.06 -15.88 7.12
C ALA A 156 7.17 -15.15 8.46
N GLU A 157 6.08 -14.55 8.96
CA GLU A 157 6.06 -13.92 10.29
C GLU A 157 6.49 -14.91 11.39
N ARG A 158 5.91 -16.13 11.40
CA ARG A 158 6.28 -17.16 12.37
C ARG A 158 7.71 -17.62 12.22
N TRP A 159 8.16 -17.83 10.98
CA TRP A 159 9.52 -18.25 10.69
C TRP A 159 10.54 -17.22 11.20
N VAL A 160 10.38 -15.96 10.80
CA VAL A 160 11.26 -14.85 11.20
C VAL A 160 11.26 -14.67 12.72
N ALA A 161 10.13 -14.83 13.40
CA ALA A 161 10.08 -14.74 14.86
C ALA A 161 10.78 -15.90 15.60
N GLN A 162 11.08 -17.00 14.90
CA GLN A 162 11.72 -18.21 15.46
C GLN A 162 13.21 -18.33 15.10
N HIS A 163 13.72 -17.45 14.22
CA HIS A 163 15.10 -17.49 13.74
C HIS A 163 15.77 -16.15 13.98
N GLU A 164 17.01 -16.18 14.47
CA GLU A 164 17.82 -14.97 14.66
C GLU A 164 18.34 -14.43 13.32
N GLY A 165 18.89 -13.22 13.32
CA GLY A 165 19.50 -12.61 12.13
C GLY A 165 18.49 -12.03 11.13
N TRP A 166 17.35 -11.54 11.61
CA TRP A 166 16.34 -10.89 10.77
C TRP A 166 16.00 -9.50 11.28
N THR A 167 15.98 -8.54 10.36
CA THR A 167 15.56 -7.16 10.62
C THR A 167 14.23 -6.88 9.94
N LEU A 168 13.25 -6.36 10.69
CA LEU A 168 11.96 -5.93 10.15
C LEU A 168 12.00 -4.47 9.71
N SER A 169 11.46 -4.19 8.52
CA SER A 169 11.24 -2.82 8.04
C SER A 169 10.18 -2.10 8.88
N PRO A 170 10.09 -0.75 8.78
CA PRO A 170 8.90 -0.02 9.20
C PRO A 170 7.63 -0.61 8.59
N GLU A 171 6.51 -0.39 9.29
CA GLU A 171 5.21 -0.84 8.82
C GLU A 171 4.74 0.01 7.64
N ILE A 172 4.20 -0.65 6.62
CA ILE A 172 3.67 -0.02 5.43
C ILE A 172 2.16 -0.28 5.38
N LEU A 173 1.40 0.80 5.24
CA LEU A 173 -0.04 0.76 4.97
C LEU A 173 -0.22 0.65 3.46
N VAL A 174 -0.94 -0.38 3.05
CA VAL A 174 -1.50 -0.47 1.72
C VAL A 174 -2.89 0.14 1.78
N MET A 175 -3.11 1.19 0.99
CA MET A 175 -4.41 1.84 0.88
C MET A 175 -4.98 1.62 -0.51
N THR A 176 -6.29 1.41 -0.59
CA THR A 176 -6.99 1.17 -1.85
C THR A 176 -8.18 2.08 -2.01
N ARG A 177 -8.54 2.37 -3.25
CA ARG A 177 -9.77 3.08 -3.64
C ARG A 177 -10.40 2.38 -4.84
N GLU A 178 -11.70 2.18 -4.81
CA GLU A 178 -12.46 1.78 -6.00
C GLU A 178 -12.62 2.99 -6.94
N LEU A 179 -12.37 2.77 -8.23
CA LEU A 179 -12.56 3.72 -9.32
C LEU A 179 -13.80 3.22 -10.06
N GLY A 180 -14.98 3.74 -9.68
CA GLY A 180 -16.27 3.16 -10.05
C GLY A 180 -16.39 2.70 -11.50
N GLY A 181 -16.88 1.47 -11.69
CA GLY A 181 -17.65 1.06 -12.86
C GLY A 181 -19.14 1.22 -12.54
N ASP A 182 -19.94 1.60 -13.54
CA ASP A 182 -21.39 1.89 -13.43
C ASP A 182 -22.11 1.05 -12.37
N GLY A 183 -22.63 1.70 -11.32
CA GLY A 183 -23.43 1.02 -10.30
C GLY A 183 -23.63 1.70 -8.95
N GLY A 184 -23.15 2.92 -8.73
CA GLY A 184 -23.40 3.69 -7.51
C GLY A 184 -23.90 5.07 -7.85
N ASP A 185 -25.21 5.29 -7.65
CA ASP A 185 -25.91 6.57 -7.49
C ASP A 185 -25.01 7.80 -7.60
N GLY A 186 -25.05 8.47 -8.76
CA GLY A 186 -25.56 9.85 -8.90
C GLY A 186 -24.92 10.99 -8.10
N SER A 187 -24.11 10.72 -7.08
CA SER A 187 -23.15 11.65 -6.51
C SER A 187 -21.80 11.40 -7.17
N ALA A 188 -21.83 11.45 -8.51
CA ALA A 188 -20.79 12.15 -9.19
C ALA A 188 -20.67 13.49 -8.46
N VAL A 189 -19.45 13.85 -8.08
CA VAL A 189 -19.12 15.25 -7.83
C VAL A 189 -19.18 15.93 -9.20
N THR A 190 -20.39 16.05 -9.76
CA THR A 190 -20.77 17.12 -10.67
C THR A 190 -20.96 18.35 -9.78
N GLU A 191 -19.87 18.88 -9.27
CA GLU A 191 -19.73 20.32 -9.37
C GLU A 191 -19.39 20.59 -10.84
N GLU A 192 -20.44 20.53 -11.68
CA GLU A 192 -20.51 21.42 -12.82
C GLU A 192 -20.57 22.83 -12.22
N VAL A 193 -19.39 23.43 -12.00
CA VAL A 193 -19.29 24.87 -12.00
C VAL A 193 -19.70 25.27 -13.42
N GLY A 194 -20.87 25.89 -13.53
CA GLY A 194 -21.44 26.34 -14.80
C GLY A 194 -20.39 27.09 -15.61
N VAL A 195 -20.05 26.54 -16.77
CA VAL A 195 -19.11 27.14 -17.70
C VAL A 195 -19.90 28.12 -18.55
N ASP A 196 -20.20 29.28 -17.97
CA ASP A 196 -20.52 30.51 -18.69
C ASP A 196 -19.70 31.65 -18.06
N GLU A 197 -18.39 31.44 -17.95
CA GLU A 197 -17.43 32.52 -17.87
C GLU A 197 -16.23 32.13 -18.73
N VAL A 198 -15.90 32.99 -19.70
CA VAL A 198 -14.62 32.96 -20.41
C VAL A 198 -13.56 33.28 -19.37
N VAL A 199 -13.09 32.25 -18.64
CA VAL A 199 -12.00 32.41 -17.68
C VAL A 199 -10.76 32.71 -18.51
N ALA A 200 -10.27 33.94 -18.42
CA ALA A 200 -8.96 34.31 -18.92
C ALA A 200 -7.97 33.24 -18.44
N ALA A 201 -7.17 32.68 -19.36
CA ALA A 201 -6.15 31.70 -19.01
C ALA A 201 -5.30 32.30 -17.89
N ASP A 202 -5.40 31.72 -16.69
CA ASP A 202 -4.57 32.12 -15.56
C ASP A 202 -3.12 31.86 -15.97
N GLU A 203 -2.37 32.94 -16.22
CA GLU A 203 -0.98 32.88 -16.67
C GLU A 203 -0.09 32.16 -15.65
N ASN A 204 -0.56 31.92 -14.41
CA ASN A 204 0.10 31.14 -13.37
C ASN A 204 -0.42 29.70 -13.22
N ALA A 205 -1.32 29.23 -14.09
CA ALA A 205 -1.89 27.89 -13.97
C ALA A 205 -0.84 26.81 -14.25
N LEU A 206 -0.50 26.01 -13.23
CA LEU A 206 0.36 24.85 -13.43
C LEU A 206 -0.26 23.89 -14.47
N THR A 207 0.56 23.31 -15.33
CA THR A 207 0.14 22.33 -16.33
C THR A 207 0.42 20.91 -15.86
N PHE A 208 -0.52 19.99 -16.08
CA PHE A 208 -0.34 18.57 -15.79
C PHE A 208 -0.08 17.78 -17.08
N SER A 209 0.90 16.89 -17.06
CA SER A 209 1.10 15.89 -18.13
C SER A 209 1.48 14.54 -17.56
N VAL A 210 1.27 13.49 -18.35
CA VAL A 210 1.77 12.15 -18.06
C VAL A 210 2.53 11.66 -19.29
N ASP A 211 3.82 11.41 -19.11
CA ASP A 211 4.70 10.91 -20.15
C ASP A 211 4.92 9.40 -19.98
N GLU A 212 5.21 8.67 -21.06
CA GLU A 212 5.47 7.21 -21.00
C GLU A 212 6.83 6.88 -20.37
N LYS A 213 7.76 7.84 -20.37
CA LYS A 213 9.10 7.73 -19.79
C LYS A 213 9.43 9.01 -19.03
N PRO A 214 10.17 8.92 -17.92
CA PRO A 214 10.64 10.12 -17.24
C PRO A 214 11.82 10.73 -18.01
N ASP A 215 11.93 12.04 -17.96
CA ASP A 215 13.14 12.76 -18.33
C ASP A 215 14.01 13.06 -17.10
N GLN A 216 15.17 13.70 -17.32
CA GLN A 216 16.12 13.96 -16.25
C GLN A 216 15.51 14.84 -15.14
N ASP A 217 14.73 15.86 -15.49
CA ASP A 217 14.06 16.73 -14.52
C ASP A 217 13.10 15.95 -13.59
N TRP A 218 12.40 14.95 -14.13
CA TRP A 218 11.56 14.07 -13.32
C TRP A 218 12.40 13.21 -12.38
N LEU A 219 13.50 12.63 -12.89
CA LEU A 219 14.38 11.75 -12.12
C LEU A 219 15.11 12.49 -10.99
N ASP A 220 15.62 13.69 -11.26
CA ASP A 220 16.35 14.53 -10.30
C ASP A 220 15.46 14.96 -9.12
N MET A 221 14.14 15.03 -9.32
CA MET A 221 13.20 15.37 -8.27
C MET A 221 12.86 14.17 -7.37
N TYR A 222 12.99 12.94 -7.85
CA TYR A 222 12.51 11.76 -7.12
C TYR A 222 13.48 11.31 -6.03
N HIS A 223 12.99 11.30 -4.79
CA HIS A 223 13.70 10.79 -3.63
C HIS A 223 12.94 9.62 -3.01
N PHE A 224 13.63 8.54 -2.66
CA PHE A 224 13.05 7.42 -1.94
C PHE A 224 13.34 7.53 -0.45
N ARG A 225 12.29 7.67 0.37
CA ARG A 225 12.42 7.89 1.82
C ARG A 225 13.34 9.08 2.15
N GLY A 226 13.35 10.11 1.29
CA GLY A 226 14.18 11.30 1.44
C GLY A 226 15.64 11.14 1.02
N GLN A 227 16.01 10.01 0.39
CA GLN A 227 17.34 9.77 -0.16
C GLN A 227 17.30 9.79 -1.69
N GLU A 228 18.38 10.25 -2.32
CA GLU A 228 18.59 10.05 -3.76
C GLU A 228 18.62 8.54 -4.08
N LEU A 229 18.09 8.20 -5.24
CA LEU A 229 18.09 6.83 -5.70
C LEU A 229 19.36 6.51 -6.50
N PRO A 230 19.93 5.30 -6.35
CA PRO A 230 20.97 4.82 -7.25
C PRO A 230 20.53 4.90 -8.72
N VAL A 231 21.46 5.09 -9.64
CA VAL A 231 21.14 5.22 -11.07
C VAL A 231 20.43 3.98 -11.61
N GLU A 232 20.80 2.80 -11.12
CA GLU A 232 20.20 1.52 -11.49
C GLU A 232 18.72 1.44 -11.07
N ALA A 233 18.37 2.03 -9.92
CA ALA A 233 17.01 2.14 -9.43
C ALA A 233 16.11 2.96 -10.36
N LEU A 234 16.62 4.12 -10.75
CA LEU A 234 15.96 5.05 -11.64
C LEU A 234 15.74 4.41 -13.03
N ARG A 235 16.71 3.60 -13.48
CA ARG A 235 16.57 2.79 -14.70
C ARG A 235 15.47 1.75 -14.57
N GLU A 236 15.45 0.95 -13.50
CA GLU A 236 14.41 -0.07 -13.28
C GLU A 236 13.01 0.52 -13.14
N LEU A 237 12.88 1.65 -12.46
CA LEU A 237 11.62 2.39 -12.35
C LEU A 237 11.02 2.76 -13.72
N SER A 238 11.91 2.94 -14.70
CA SER A 238 11.62 3.35 -16.07
C SER A 238 11.57 2.18 -17.07
N GLN A 239 11.81 0.94 -16.62
CA GLN A 239 11.73 -0.24 -17.47
C GLN A 239 10.28 -0.65 -17.72
N THR A 240 10.02 -1.18 -18.92
CA THR A 240 8.70 -1.70 -19.29
C THR A 240 8.24 -2.79 -18.32
N ILE A 241 6.96 -2.73 -17.93
CA ILE A 241 6.30 -3.76 -17.13
C ILE A 241 5.28 -4.52 -18.00
N ASP A 242 4.79 -5.65 -17.50
CA ASP A 242 3.56 -6.25 -18.04
C ASP A 242 2.35 -5.41 -17.61
N GLY A 243 2.11 -4.34 -18.38
CA GLY A 243 1.18 -3.26 -18.04
C GLY A 243 1.58 -1.93 -18.69
N GLU A 244 1.01 -0.84 -18.18
CA GLU A 244 1.33 0.52 -18.64
C GLU A 244 2.04 1.32 -17.54
N LEU A 245 2.96 2.20 -17.94
CA LEU A 245 3.62 3.17 -17.08
C LEU A 245 3.21 4.59 -17.45
N GLY A 246 3.17 5.46 -16.44
CA GLY A 246 2.97 6.88 -16.62
C GLY A 246 3.78 7.68 -15.60
N PHE A 247 4.48 8.69 -16.08
CA PHE A 247 5.28 9.62 -15.29
C PHE A 247 4.56 10.97 -15.28
N GLY A 248 3.72 11.15 -14.26
CA GLY A 248 2.92 12.35 -14.07
C GLY A 248 3.75 13.49 -13.48
N ARG A 249 3.48 14.71 -13.93
CA ARG A 249 4.12 15.92 -13.37
C ARG A 249 3.24 17.16 -13.47
N LEU A 250 3.47 18.09 -12.55
CA LEU A 250 3.00 19.48 -12.63
C LEU A 250 4.17 20.40 -12.99
N ARG A 251 3.96 21.30 -13.95
CA ARG A 251 4.94 22.32 -14.35
C ARG A 251 4.40 23.73 -14.20
N THR A 252 5.28 24.67 -13.84
CA THR A 252 5.00 26.10 -13.90
C THR A 252 4.90 26.58 -15.35
N PRO A 253 4.34 27.78 -15.61
CA PRO A 253 4.34 28.40 -16.94
C PRO A 253 5.75 28.55 -17.54
N GLU A 254 6.77 28.73 -16.70
CA GLU A 254 8.18 28.81 -17.08
C GLU A 254 8.81 27.43 -17.37
N GLY A 255 8.04 26.36 -17.24
CA GLY A 255 8.46 24.99 -17.57
C GLY A 255 9.09 24.22 -16.40
N ARG A 256 9.22 24.81 -15.21
CA ARG A 256 9.82 24.13 -14.05
C ARG A 256 8.92 23.01 -13.53
N THR A 257 9.46 21.81 -13.36
CA THR A 257 8.76 20.71 -12.67
C THR A 257 8.67 20.99 -11.17
N VAL A 258 7.47 20.94 -10.60
CA VAL A 258 7.20 21.27 -9.18
C VAL A 258 6.53 20.15 -8.39
N ALA A 259 6.00 19.14 -9.07
CA ALA A 259 5.49 17.91 -8.46
C ALA A 259 5.60 16.75 -9.45
N ILE A 260 5.86 15.55 -8.94
CA ILE A 260 5.99 14.32 -9.75
C ILE A 260 5.29 13.13 -9.10
N THR A 261 4.89 12.17 -9.92
CA THR A 261 4.40 10.85 -9.50
C THR A 261 4.59 9.81 -10.59
N ARG A 262 4.67 8.55 -10.18
CA ARG A 262 4.60 7.39 -11.06
C ARG A 262 3.26 6.68 -10.91
N GLY A 263 2.58 6.48 -12.03
CA GLY A 263 1.42 5.62 -12.19
C GLY A 263 1.75 4.32 -12.91
N THR A 264 1.10 3.23 -12.53
CA THR A 264 1.14 1.96 -13.26
C THR A 264 -0.25 1.44 -13.50
N ILE A 265 -0.48 0.75 -14.62
CA ILE A 265 -1.72 0.00 -14.88
C ILE A 265 -1.35 -1.47 -15.03
N THR A 266 -1.88 -2.31 -14.15
CA THR A 266 -1.60 -3.76 -14.11
C THR A 266 -2.87 -4.54 -13.83
N ASP A 267 -3.01 -5.72 -14.43
CA ASP A 267 -4.16 -6.59 -14.23
C ASP A 267 -3.85 -7.70 -13.22
N SER A 268 -4.74 -7.95 -12.26
CA SER A 268 -4.64 -9.10 -11.35
C SER A 268 -5.52 -10.26 -11.82
N GLU A 269 -5.17 -11.49 -11.42
CA GLU A 269 -5.84 -12.73 -11.86
C GLU A 269 -7.35 -12.78 -11.60
N ASP A 270 -7.86 -11.95 -10.69
CA ASP A 270 -9.28 -11.86 -10.37
C ASP A 270 -10.03 -10.86 -11.26
N GLY A 271 -9.40 -10.39 -12.32
CA GLY A 271 -9.99 -9.50 -13.33
C GLY A 271 -10.00 -8.02 -12.94
N ARG A 272 -9.41 -7.64 -11.80
CA ARG A 272 -9.26 -6.22 -11.44
C ARG A 272 -8.10 -5.60 -12.21
N ARG A 273 -8.35 -4.39 -12.74
CA ARG A 273 -7.34 -3.53 -13.35
C ARG A 273 -6.97 -2.44 -12.37
N TRP A 274 -5.70 -2.41 -11.98
CA TRP A 274 -5.20 -1.58 -10.88
C TRP A 274 -4.38 -0.40 -11.38
N LEU A 275 -4.71 0.79 -10.89
CA LEU A 275 -3.82 1.94 -10.86
C LEU A 275 -2.90 1.85 -9.64
N GLY A 276 -1.62 1.55 -9.85
CA GLY A 276 -0.59 1.71 -8.83
C GLY A 276 -0.13 3.15 -8.77
N TYR A 277 -0.15 3.76 -7.58
CA TYR A 277 0.27 5.15 -7.37
C TYR A 277 1.49 5.22 -6.44
N SER A 278 2.59 5.81 -6.93
CA SER A 278 3.89 5.80 -6.26
C SER A 278 4.73 7.05 -6.58
N ALA A 279 5.91 7.15 -5.96
CA ALA A 279 6.90 8.21 -6.22
C ALA A 279 6.35 9.65 -6.14
N VAL A 280 5.50 9.93 -5.15
CA VAL A 280 4.85 11.24 -5.00
C VAL A 280 5.80 12.21 -4.31
N GLU A 281 6.21 13.24 -5.04
CA GLU A 281 7.07 14.30 -4.51
C GLU A 281 6.54 15.69 -4.91
N VAL A 282 6.75 16.66 -4.03
CA VAL A 282 6.44 18.08 -4.26
C VAL A 282 7.66 18.91 -3.87
N ALA A 283 8.08 19.80 -4.78
CA ALA A 283 9.22 20.68 -4.60
C ALA A 283 9.05 21.49 -3.31
N GLU A 284 10.14 21.67 -2.55
CA GLU A 284 10.07 22.19 -1.18
C GLU A 284 9.36 23.54 -1.06
N ASP A 285 9.63 24.44 -2.01
CA ASP A 285 9.04 25.77 -2.14
C ASP A 285 7.57 25.77 -2.61
N TYR A 286 7.07 24.61 -3.07
CA TYR A 286 5.68 24.40 -3.48
C TYR A 286 4.88 23.48 -2.52
N ARG A 287 5.49 23.05 -1.41
CA ARG A 287 4.81 22.21 -0.42
C ARG A 287 3.69 22.98 0.29
N ARG A 288 2.71 22.22 0.80
CA ARG A 288 1.54 22.72 1.54
C ARG A 288 0.59 23.63 0.73
N GLN A 289 0.69 23.60 -0.60
CA GLN A 289 -0.20 24.33 -1.53
C GLN A 289 -1.25 23.42 -2.20
N GLY A 290 -1.47 22.21 -1.67
CA GLY A 290 -2.44 21.25 -2.22
C GLY A 290 -1.98 20.49 -3.47
N LEU A 291 -0.74 20.68 -3.95
CA LEU A 291 -0.26 20.07 -5.18
C LEU A 291 -0.25 18.55 -5.17
N GLY A 292 0.09 17.91 -4.04
CA GLY A 292 0.03 16.44 -3.93
C GLY A 292 -1.40 15.89 -4.08
N THR A 293 -2.41 16.61 -3.57
CA THR A 293 -3.83 16.25 -3.75
C THR A 293 -4.23 16.41 -5.21
N ARG A 294 -3.86 17.54 -5.84
CA ARG A 294 -4.12 17.77 -7.27
C ARG A 294 -3.49 16.66 -8.14
N LEU A 295 -2.22 16.35 -7.91
CA LEU A 295 -1.49 15.31 -8.62
C LEU A 295 -2.19 13.94 -8.50
N GLY A 296 -2.64 13.60 -7.29
CA GLY A 296 -3.41 12.38 -7.05
C GLY A 296 -4.75 12.36 -7.78
N GLN A 297 -5.49 13.47 -7.79
CA GLN A 297 -6.74 13.58 -8.57
C GLN A 297 -6.49 13.37 -10.07
N GLU A 298 -5.45 13.98 -10.62
CA GLU A 298 -5.11 13.84 -12.03
C GLU A 298 -4.70 12.39 -12.38
N MET A 299 -3.93 11.73 -11.51
CA MET A 299 -3.55 10.34 -11.73
C MET A 299 -4.73 9.38 -11.59
N LEU A 300 -5.69 9.65 -10.69
CA LEU A 300 -6.93 8.88 -10.61
C LEU A 300 -7.74 9.00 -11.90
N ARG A 301 -7.84 10.21 -12.49
CA ARG A 301 -8.48 10.41 -13.80
C ARG A 301 -7.70 9.73 -14.92
N TRP A 302 -6.36 9.75 -14.86
CA TRP A 302 -5.50 9.05 -15.83
C TRP A 302 -5.72 7.54 -15.79
N GLY A 303 -5.82 6.95 -14.59
CA GLY A 303 -6.12 5.53 -14.41
C GLY A 303 -7.53 5.15 -14.83
N ALA A 304 -8.53 5.97 -14.50
CA ALA A 304 -9.92 5.75 -14.92
C ALA A 304 -10.06 5.76 -16.46
N ARG A 305 -9.38 6.68 -17.16
CA ARG A 305 -9.32 6.70 -18.63
C ARG A 305 -8.64 5.46 -19.23
N ARG A 306 -7.82 4.76 -18.45
CA ARG A 306 -7.20 3.47 -18.77
C ARG A 306 -7.98 2.28 -18.20
N GLN A 307 -9.24 2.50 -17.86
CA GLN A 307 -10.18 1.48 -17.38
C GLN A 307 -9.73 0.78 -16.10
N ALA A 308 -8.83 1.41 -15.32
CA ALA A 308 -8.55 0.93 -13.96
C ALA A 308 -9.84 1.01 -13.14
N THR A 309 -10.21 -0.10 -12.52
CA THR A 309 -11.38 -0.20 -11.64
C THR A 309 -11.02 0.02 -10.17
N HIS A 310 -9.73 -0.05 -9.87
CA HIS A 310 -9.21 0.13 -8.52
C HIS A 310 -7.89 0.90 -8.57
N ALA A 311 -7.58 1.62 -7.50
CA ALA A 311 -6.27 2.21 -7.26
C ALA A 311 -5.69 1.67 -5.96
N TYR A 312 -4.37 1.56 -5.90
CA TYR A 312 -3.64 1.25 -4.68
C TYR A 312 -2.40 2.13 -4.53
N LEU A 313 -1.97 2.28 -3.29
CA LEU A 313 -0.70 2.91 -2.93
C LEU A 313 -0.15 2.30 -1.66
N GLN A 314 1.13 2.56 -1.41
CA GLN A 314 1.84 2.11 -0.22
C GLN A 314 2.52 3.30 0.46
N VAL A 315 2.24 3.47 1.76
CA VAL A 315 2.74 4.59 2.58
C VAL A 315 3.24 4.06 3.93
N ILE A 316 4.37 4.56 4.42
CA ILE A 316 4.88 4.19 5.75
C ILE A 316 3.88 4.66 6.81
N SER A 317 3.60 3.83 7.82
CA SER A 317 2.58 4.09 8.85
C SER A 317 2.80 5.38 9.65
N THR A 318 4.04 5.84 9.75
CA THR A 318 4.40 7.08 10.44
C THR A 318 4.22 8.34 9.59
N ASN A 319 3.93 8.23 8.29
CA ASN A 319 3.72 9.38 7.41
C ASN A 319 2.27 9.91 7.49
N ALA A 320 1.94 10.55 8.62
CA ALA A 320 0.61 11.11 8.88
C ALA A 320 0.13 12.10 7.79
N ALA A 321 1.04 12.92 7.24
CA ALA A 321 0.72 13.88 6.19
C ALA A 321 0.32 13.18 4.88
N GLY A 322 1.05 12.14 4.48
CA GLY A 322 0.72 11.32 3.31
C GLY A 322 -0.59 10.57 3.50
N ILE A 323 -0.79 9.94 4.67
CA ILE A 323 -2.03 9.21 5.00
C ILE A 323 -3.24 10.15 4.89
N GLY A 324 -3.21 11.32 5.54
CA GLY A 324 -4.31 12.27 5.49
C GLY A 324 -4.57 12.85 4.08
N LEU A 325 -3.55 12.94 3.23
CA LEU A 325 -3.72 13.27 1.81
C LEU A 325 -4.49 12.17 1.08
N TYR A 326 -4.11 10.90 1.29
CA TYR A 326 -4.74 9.77 0.61
C TYR A 326 -6.18 9.52 1.07
N GLU A 327 -6.46 9.73 2.35
CA GLU A 327 -7.83 9.69 2.89
C GLU A 327 -8.74 10.74 2.21
N LYS A 328 -8.24 11.97 2.02
CA LYS A 328 -8.97 13.02 1.26
C LYS A 328 -9.19 12.65 -0.20
N LEU A 329 -8.29 11.84 -0.76
CA LEU A 329 -8.45 11.25 -2.08
C LEU A 329 -9.33 9.98 -2.06
N GLY A 330 -10.01 9.66 -0.97
CA GLY A 330 -10.95 8.54 -0.88
C GLY A 330 -10.28 7.16 -0.80
N PHE A 331 -8.97 7.09 -0.55
CA PHE A 331 -8.32 5.83 -0.22
C PHE A 331 -8.65 5.43 1.21
N ILE A 332 -8.85 4.14 1.42
CA ILE A 332 -9.01 3.55 2.74
C ILE A 332 -7.88 2.57 3.00
N GLU A 333 -7.51 2.40 4.27
CA GLU A 333 -6.56 1.36 4.65
C GLU A 333 -7.11 -0.03 4.29
N HIS A 334 -6.36 -0.80 3.50
CA HIS A 334 -6.73 -2.14 3.07
C HIS A 334 -6.06 -3.17 3.97
N HIS A 335 -4.73 -3.16 4.00
CA HIS A 335 -3.95 -4.06 4.84
C HIS A 335 -2.59 -3.43 5.13
N ARG A 336 -1.80 -4.07 5.98
CA ARG A 336 -0.43 -3.64 6.27
C ARG A 336 0.56 -4.73 5.89
N HIS A 337 1.79 -4.33 5.61
CA HIS A 337 2.90 -5.26 5.41
C HIS A 337 4.19 -4.71 6.00
N ARG A 338 5.16 -5.61 6.15
CA ARG A 338 6.55 -5.31 6.48
C ARG A 338 7.43 -6.19 5.60
N TYR A 339 8.64 -5.74 5.37
CA TYR A 339 9.71 -6.59 4.86
C TYR A 339 10.51 -7.16 6.03
N ALA A 340 10.95 -8.39 5.88
CA ALA A 340 11.96 -8.99 6.74
C ALA A 340 13.19 -9.25 5.88
N THR A 341 14.32 -8.70 6.29
CA THR A 341 15.61 -8.90 5.61
C THR A 341 16.48 -9.74 6.51
N ALA A 342 17.03 -10.83 5.97
CA ALA A 342 18.07 -11.56 6.66
C ALA A 342 19.31 -10.67 6.73
N ASP A 343 19.86 -10.50 7.93
CA ASP A 343 21.17 -9.90 8.11
C ASP A 343 22.14 -10.70 7.23
N ALA A 344 22.93 -10.01 6.40
CA ALA A 344 23.76 -10.68 5.41
C ALA A 344 24.52 -11.85 6.04
N PHE A 345 24.54 -13.00 5.35
CA PHE A 345 25.37 -14.14 5.77
C PHE A 345 26.74 -13.58 6.10
N ALA A 346 27.16 -13.67 7.37
CA ALA A 346 28.54 -13.41 7.72
C ALA A 346 29.36 -14.32 6.81
N THR A 347 29.94 -13.74 5.77
CA THR A 347 30.79 -14.48 4.86
C THR A 347 31.96 -14.83 5.75
N GLU A 348 32.09 -16.09 6.14
CA GLU A 348 33.33 -16.64 6.67
C GLU A 348 34.37 -16.59 5.53
N MET A 349 34.80 -15.37 5.18
CA MET A 349 36.03 -15.08 4.47
C MET A 349 37.05 -14.66 5.52
N GLU A 350 37.50 -15.63 6.31
CA GLU A 350 38.82 -15.66 6.95
C GLU A 350 38.95 -16.97 7.75
N LYS A 351 39.38 -18.03 7.06
CA LYS A 351 40.28 -19.11 7.54
C LYS A 351 40.41 -20.21 6.48
N GLU A 352 41.33 -20.01 5.55
CA GLU A 352 42.59 -20.78 5.47
C GLU A 352 43.55 -20.16 4.44
#